data_AF-A0A968BRI5-F1
#
_entry.id   AF-A0A968BRI5-F1
#
_cell.length_a   1.000
_cell.length_b   1.000
_cell.length_c   1.000
_cell.angle_alpha   90.00
_cell.angle_beta   90.00
_cell.angle_gamma   90.00
#
_symmetry.space_group_name_H-M   'P 1'
#
loop_
_entity.id
_entity.type
_entity.pdbx_description
1 polymer ?
#
loop_
_entity_poly.entity_id
_entity_poly.type
_entity_poly.pdbx_seq_one_letter_code
_entity_poly.pdbx_strand_id
1 'polypeptide(L)'
;MVAQLHRNLSRLGNLTEIELRGLDESAILQAIRNLHGGKSVRGDSLAAGRLQEATGGNPFFILETLRALLEADQPMQALANFDDLPLPESVAEVVETRVGRLSPR
;
A
#
# COMPACT_ATOMS: atom_id res chain seq x y z
N MET A 1 1.16 -25.46 -12.07
CA MET A 1 2.10 -25.88 -11.00
C MET A 1 1.56 -25.55 -9.61
N VAL A 2 1.33 -24.28 -9.26
CA VAL A 2 0.80 -23.86 -7.94
C VAL A 2 -0.55 -24.49 -7.59
N ALA A 3 -1.49 -24.53 -8.54
CA ALA A 3 -2.80 -25.15 -8.32
C ALA A 3 -2.74 -26.65 -8.01
N GLN A 4 -1.71 -27.36 -8.50
CA GLN A 4 -1.53 -28.80 -8.27
C GLN A 4 -0.89 -29.06 -6.91
N LEU A 5 0.05 -28.22 -6.50
CA LEU A 5 0.61 -28.22 -5.14
C LEU A 5 -0.46 -27.92 -4.09
N HIS A 6 -1.28 -26.89 -4.32
CA HIS A 6 -2.38 -26.50 -3.43
C HIS A 6 -3.38 -27.63 -3.21
N ARG A 7 -3.83 -28.30 -4.27
CA ARG A 7 -4.70 -29.48 -4.18
C ARG A 7 -4.05 -30.63 -3.41
N ASN A 8 -2.77 -30.90 -3.63
CA ASN A 8 -2.06 -31.98 -2.94
C ASN A 8 -1.93 -31.70 -1.44
N LEU A 9 -1.57 -30.48 -1.06
CA LEU A 9 -1.47 -30.05 0.35
C LEU A 9 -2.85 -30.05 1.04
N SER A 10 -3.89 -29.60 0.33
CA SER A 10 -5.28 -29.65 0.81
C SER A 10 -5.71 -31.09 1.11
N ARG A 11 -5.47 -32.01 0.16
CA ARG A 11 -5.85 -33.43 0.29
C ARG A 11 -5.15 -34.13 1.46
N LEU A 12 -3.91 -33.74 1.76
CA LEU A 12 -3.11 -34.31 2.84
C LEU A 12 -3.45 -33.71 4.22
N GLY A 13 -4.32 -32.69 4.29
CA GLY A 13 -4.61 -31.98 5.53
C GLY A 13 -3.47 -31.08 6.02
N ASN A 14 -2.47 -30.83 5.17
CA ASN A 14 -1.25 -30.07 5.51
C ASN A 14 -1.27 -28.64 4.96
N LEU A 15 -2.41 -28.18 4.44
CA LEU A 15 -2.58 -26.81 3.96
C LEU A 15 -3.13 -25.94 5.09
N THR A 16 -2.42 -24.87 5.41
CA THR A 16 -2.95 -23.74 6.20
C THR A 16 -2.93 -22.51 5.30
N GLU A 17 -4.10 -21.94 5.07
CA GLU A 17 -4.24 -20.70 4.31
C GLU A 17 -4.29 -19.51 5.27
N ILE A 18 -3.52 -18.48 4.94
CA ILE A 18 -3.53 -17.21 5.66
C ILE A 18 -4.09 -16.18 4.68
N GLU A 19 -5.28 -15.67 4.98
CA GLU A 19 -5.84 -14.54 4.24
C GLU A 19 -5.04 -13.28 4.56
N LEU A 20 -4.37 -12.73 3.55
CA LEU A 20 -3.68 -11.45 3.67
C LEU A 20 -4.67 -10.32 3.37
N ARG A 21 -4.95 -9.50 4.38
CA ARG A 21 -5.76 -8.29 4.24
C ARG A 21 -4.85 -7.07 4.06
N GLY A 22 -5.42 -5.99 3.54
CA GLY A 22 -4.76 -4.69 3.54
C GLY A 22 -4.43 -4.25 4.97
N LEU A 23 -3.43 -3.38 5.09
CA LEU A 23 -3.06 -2.73 6.35
C LEU A 23 -4.22 -1.87 6.84
N ASP A 24 -4.53 -2.00 8.12
CA ASP A 24 -5.42 -1.06 8.79
C ASP A 24 -4.70 0.26 9.09
N GLU A 25 -5.48 1.27 9.47
CA GLU A 25 -4.98 2.60 9.80
C GLU A 25 -3.89 2.56 10.89
N SER A 26 -3.98 1.63 11.86
CA SER A 26 -3.01 1.54 12.96
C SER A 26 -1.65 1.02 12.48
N ALA A 27 -1.65 0.03 11.59
CA ALA A 27 -0.45 -0.49 10.96
C ALA A 27 0.20 0.55 10.03
N ILE A 28 -0.61 1.33 9.31
CA ILE A 28 -0.13 2.43 8.46
C ILE A 28 0.50 3.53 9.32
N LEU A 29 -0.16 3.92 10.41
CA LEU A 29 0.38 4.90 11.36
C LEU A 29 1.71 4.44 11.97
N GLN A 30 1.85 3.15 12.28
CA GLN A 30 3.13 2.58 12.70
C GLN A 30 4.20 2.69 11.61
N ALA A 31 3.86 2.38 10.36
CA ALA A 31 4.79 2.52 9.24
C ALA A 31 5.27 3.98 9.08
N ILE A 32 4.36 4.95 9.15
CA ILE A 32 4.69 6.39 9.10
C ILE A 32 5.64 6.77 10.24
N ARG A 33 5.34 6.36 11.48
CA ARG A 33 6.20 6.68 12.64
C ARG A 33 7.57 6.03 12.52
N ASN A 34 7.67 4.83 11.96
CA ASN A 34 8.95 4.15 11.77
C ASN A 34 9.86 4.91 10.80
N LEU A 35 9.31 5.64 9.82
CA LEU A 35 10.10 6.53 8.96
C LEU A 35 10.73 7.69 9.74
N HIS A 36 10.06 8.20 10.77
CA HIS A 36 10.56 9.25 11.65
C HIS A 36 11.34 8.73 12.87
N GLY A 37 11.80 7.47 12.85
CA GLY A 37 12.52 6.87 13.98
C GLY A 37 11.66 6.71 15.24
N GLY A 38 10.35 6.49 15.08
CA GLY A 38 9.40 6.28 16.17
C GLY A 38 8.83 7.58 16.77
N LYS A 39 9.21 8.76 16.25
CA LYS A 39 8.66 10.04 16.71
C LYS A 39 7.28 10.26 16.07
N SER A 40 6.33 10.68 16.89
CA SER A 40 5.03 11.12 16.38
C SER A 40 5.14 12.55 15.89
N VAL A 41 4.73 12.78 14.64
CA VAL A 41 4.65 14.11 14.04
C VAL A 41 3.17 14.51 13.95
N ARG A 42 2.90 15.82 13.99
CA ARG A 42 1.55 16.34 13.84
C ARG A 42 1.01 15.95 12.45
N GLY A 43 -0.15 15.31 12.41
CA GLY A 43 -0.80 14.90 11.15
C GLY A 43 -0.63 13.43 10.77
N ASP A 44 0.22 12.66 11.47
CA ASP A 44 0.45 11.24 11.13
C ASP A 44 -0.84 10.41 11.12
N SER A 45 -1.71 10.60 12.11
CA SER A 45 -2.99 9.87 12.18
C SER A 45 -3.91 10.22 11.01
N LEU A 46 -3.99 11.50 10.64
CA LEU A 46 -4.79 11.92 9.49
C LEU A 46 -4.23 11.37 8.18
N ALA A 47 -2.91 11.41 8.00
CA ALA A 47 -2.23 10.83 6.86
C ALA A 47 -2.46 9.31 6.77
N ALA A 48 -2.42 8.59 7.90
CA ALA A 48 -2.70 7.16 7.96
C ALA A 48 -4.12 6.83 7.50
N GLY A 49 -5.12 7.56 8.01
CA GLY A 49 -6.51 7.37 7.65
C GLY A 49 -6.74 7.50 6.15
N ARG A 50 -6.24 8.58 5.52
CA ARG A 50 -6.49 8.75 4.08
C ARG A 50 -5.56 7.96 3.15
N LEU A 51 -4.37 7.56 3.60
CA LEU A 51 -3.64 6.49 2.92
C LEU A 51 -4.43 5.18 2.94
N GLN A 52 -5.10 4.85 4.05
CA GLN A 52 -5.95 3.66 4.14
C GLN A 52 -7.14 3.75 3.17
N GLU A 53 -7.85 4.87 3.16
CA GLU A 53 -8.99 5.11 2.27
C GLU A 53 -8.59 5.04 0.79
N ALA A 54 -7.48 5.67 0.41
CA ALA A 54 -7.06 5.77 -0.98
C ALA A 54 -6.44 4.48 -1.54
N THR A 55 -5.75 3.72 -0.70
CA THR A 55 -5.02 2.51 -1.13
C THR A 55 -5.74 1.20 -0.80
N GLY A 56 -6.84 1.27 -0.03
CA GLY A 56 -7.48 0.10 0.57
C GLY A 56 -6.56 -0.68 1.51
N GLY A 57 -5.54 -0.01 2.08
CA GLY A 57 -4.52 -0.65 2.90
C GLY A 57 -3.45 -1.41 2.11
N ASN A 58 -3.32 -1.21 0.79
CA ASN A 58 -2.32 -1.92 0.00
C ASN A 58 -0.88 -1.52 0.42
N PRO A 59 -0.07 -2.44 1.01
CA PRO A 59 1.25 -2.08 1.51
C PRO A 59 2.19 -1.50 0.45
N PHE A 60 2.11 -1.99 -0.79
CA PHE A 60 2.95 -1.52 -1.87
C PHE A 60 2.65 -0.05 -2.18
N PHE A 61 1.38 0.28 -2.41
CA PHE A 61 0.98 1.65 -2.74
C PHE A 61 1.30 2.62 -1.58
N ILE A 62 1.07 2.20 -0.34
CA ILE A 62 1.43 3.00 0.84
C ILE A 62 2.94 3.31 0.83
N LEU A 63 3.80 2.30 0.66
CA LEU A 63 5.26 2.50 0.68
C LEU A 63 5.76 3.34 -0.49
N GLU A 64 5.20 3.18 -1.68
CA GLU A 64 5.55 4.01 -2.84
C GLU A 64 5.15 5.47 -2.64
N THR A 65 3.97 5.71 -2.06
CA THR A 65 3.50 7.08 -1.74
C THR A 65 4.39 7.74 -0.70
N LEU A 66 4.74 7.00 0.36
CA LEU A 66 5.65 7.49 1.39
C LEU A 66 7.05 7.75 0.81
N ARG A 67 7.54 6.90 -0.10
CA ARG A 67 8.82 7.10 -0.78
C ARG A 67 8.80 8.37 -1.64
N ALA A 68 7.78 8.56 -2.46
CA ALA A 68 7.66 9.73 -3.33
C ALA A 68 7.66 11.05 -2.53
N LEU A 69 7.01 11.07 -1.36
CA LEU A 69 7.02 12.24 -0.48
C LEU A 69 8.39 12.52 0.12
N LEU A 70 9.11 11.47 0.55
CA LEU A 70 10.47 11.60 1.07
C LEU A 70 11.44 12.11 -0.01
N GLU A 71 11.32 11.60 -1.24
CA GLU A 71 12.14 12.03 -2.37
C GLU A 71 11.88 13.47 -2.79
N ALA A 72 10.63 13.94 -2.64
CA ALA A 72 10.22 15.32 -2.93
C ALA A 72 10.48 16.31 -1.77
N ASP A 73 11.10 15.86 -0.67
CA ASP A 73 11.27 16.61 0.59
C ASP A 73 9.96 17.26 1.08
N GLN A 74 8.83 16.58 0.80
CA GLN A 74 7.51 17.06 1.17
C GLN A 74 7.16 16.65 2.60
N PRO A 75 6.56 17.55 3.39
CA PRO A 75 6.12 17.20 4.73
C PRO A 75 5.01 16.14 4.67
N MET A 76 4.96 15.24 5.64
CA MET A 76 3.85 14.28 5.78
C MET A 76 2.49 14.97 5.97
N GLN A 77 2.46 16.25 6.37
CA GLN A 77 1.24 17.05 6.37
C GLN A 77 0.68 17.31 4.96
N ALA A 78 1.46 17.13 3.89
CA ALA A 78 0.96 17.18 2.52
C ALA A 78 -0.10 16.09 2.27
N LEU A 79 0.03 14.92 2.92
CA LEU A 79 -1.00 13.86 2.90
C LEU A 79 -2.30 14.26 3.61
N ALA A 80 -2.31 15.34 4.41
CA ALA A 80 -3.56 15.83 4.99
C ALA A 80 -4.46 16.49 3.93
N ASN A 81 -3.85 17.08 2.89
CA ASN A 81 -4.51 17.74 1.77
C ASN A 81 -4.47 16.81 0.56
N PHE A 82 -5.36 15.81 0.57
CA PHE A 82 -5.34 14.68 -0.36
C PHE A 82 -5.63 15.03 -1.83
N ASP A 83 -6.07 16.26 -2.13
CA ASP A 83 -6.41 16.68 -3.49
C ASP A 83 -5.17 16.73 -4.43
N ASP A 84 -3.96 16.77 -3.86
CA ASP A 84 -2.68 16.82 -4.60
C ASP A 84 -1.71 15.70 -4.17
N LEU A 85 -2.19 14.48 -3.89
CA LEU A 85 -1.24 13.39 -3.62
C LEU A 85 -0.36 13.15 -4.85
N PRO A 86 0.97 13.16 -4.72
CA PRO A 86 1.84 12.75 -5.80
C PRO A 86 1.54 11.29 -6.11
N LEU A 87 1.02 11.01 -7.30
CA LEU A 87 0.86 9.64 -7.77
C LEU A 87 2.27 9.08 -7.99
N PRO A 88 2.70 8.03 -7.27
CA PRO A 88 4.03 7.46 -7.48
C PRO A 88 4.13 6.93 -8.91
N GLU A 89 5.23 7.21 -9.61
CA GLU A 89 5.43 6.78 -11.00
C GLU A 89 5.24 5.27 -11.17
N SER A 90 5.71 4.47 -10.19
CA SER A 90 5.55 3.02 -10.17
C SER A 90 4.10 2.55 -10.15
N VAL A 91 3.20 3.31 -9.52
CA VAL A 91 1.76 3.01 -9.48
C VAL A 91 1.11 3.41 -10.80
N ALA A 92 1.51 4.56 -11.37
CA ALA A 92 1.06 4.97 -12.70
C ALA A 92 1.44 3.93 -13.76
N GLU A 93 2.69 3.47 -13.77
CA GLU A 93 3.18 2.42 -14.69
C GLU A 93 2.39 1.11 -14.56
N VAL A 94 2.07 0.70 -13.33
CA VAL A 94 1.27 -0.51 -13.08
C VAL A 94 -0.16 -0.34 -13.59
N VAL A 95 -0.77 0.82 -13.38
CA VAL A 95 -2.11 1.14 -13.88
C VAL A 95 -2.12 1.19 -15.41
N GLU A 96 -1.16 1.89 -16.03
CA GLU A 96 -1.01 1.96 -17.49
C GLU A 96 -0.82 0.57 -18.11
N THR A 97 0.04 -0.25 -17.52
CA THR A 97 0.24 -1.64 -17.95
C THR A 97 -1.06 -2.43 -17.89
N ARG A 98 -1.89 -2.21 -16.86
CA ARG A 98 -3.15 -2.93 -16.67
C ARG A 98 -4.23 -2.46 -17.63
N VAL A 99 -4.34 -1.15 -17.86
CA VAL A 99 -5.24 -0.55 -18.86
C VAL A 99 -4.85 -0.96 -20.27
N GLY A 100 -3.55 -0.99 -20.60
CA GLY A 100 -3.06 -1.48 -21.89
C GLY A 100 -3.41 -2.95 -22.16
N ARG A 101 -3.51 -3.78 -21.11
CA ARG A 101 -3.97 -5.17 -21.21
C ARG A 101 -5.49 -5.33 -21.29
N LEU A 102 -6.24 -4.31 -20.87
CA LEU A 102 -7.70 -4.27 -20.92
C LEU A 102 -8.24 -3.58 -22.18
N SER A 103 -7.37 -2.92 -22.94
CA SER A 103 -7.73 -2.28 -24.21
C SER A 103 -8.18 -3.36 -25.20
N PRO A 104 -9.41 -3.30 -25.74
CA PRO A 104 -9.84 -4.20 -26.80
C PRO A 104 -8.93 -3.99 -28.00
N ARG A 105 -8.55 -5.08 -28.66
CA ARG A 105 -8.14 -5.00 -30.07
C ARG A 105 -9.34 -4.68 -30.95
#